data_AF-A0A1F9M7T3-F1
#
_entry.id   AF-A0A1F9M7T3-F1
#
_cell.length_a   1.000
_cell.length_b   1.000
_cell.length_c   1.000
_cell.angle_alpha   90.00
_cell.angle_beta   90.00
_cell.angle_gamma   90.00
#
_symmetry.space_group_name_H-M   'P 1'
#
loop_
_entity.id
_entity.type
_entity.pdbx_description
1 polymer ?
#
loop_
_entity_poly.entity_id
_entity_poly.type
_entity_poly.pdbx_seq_one_letter_code
_entity_poly.pdbx_strand_id
1 'polypeptide(L)' 'MNFDSFEQALHICMTATPGSDEQEAALVYCLENAPPELKDKIVDGLADFHQGQKPGSGCGCGCKHGHD' A
#
# COMPACT_ATOMS: atom_id res chain seq x y z
N MET A 1 5.05 8.28 13.87
CA MET A 1 3.59 8.07 13.84
C MET A 1 3.28 6.89 14.76
N ASN A 2 2.16 6.91 15.48
CA ASN A 2 1.70 5.77 16.27
C ASN A 2 0.40 5.26 15.67
N PHE A 3 0.30 3.95 15.44
CA PHE A 3 -0.89 3.28 14.93
C PHE A 3 -1.53 2.49 16.08
N ASP A 4 -2.84 2.66 16.26
CA ASP A 4 -3.64 1.99 17.29
C ASP A 4 -3.87 0.50 16.95
N SER A 5 -3.85 0.13 15.67
CA SER A 5 -4.01 -1.25 15.24
C SER A 5 -3.39 -1.53 13.86
N PHE A 6 -3.17 -2.82 13.59
CA PHE A 6 -2.74 -3.29 12.28
C PHE A 6 -3.74 -2.90 11.17
N GLU A 7 -5.04 -2.97 11.43
CA GLU A 7 -6.08 -2.60 10.45
C GLU A 7 -6.05 -1.11 10.12
N GLN A 8 -5.81 -0.25 11.11
CA GLN A 8 -5.68 1.19 10.89
C GLN A 8 -4.43 1.51 10.07
N ALA A 9 -3.29 0.87 10.38
CA ALA A 9 -2.08 1.00 9.58
C ALA A 9 -2.30 0.51 8.15
N LEU A 10 -2.95 -0.64 7.96
CA LEU A 10 -3.23 -1.17 6.62
C LEU A 10 -4.13 -0.22 5.82
N HIS A 11 -5.16 0.34 6.47
CA HIS A 11 -6.04 1.32 5.84
C HIS A 11 -5.26 2.55 5.38
N ILE A 12 -4.38 3.11 6.23
CA ILE A 12 -3.54 4.26 5.88
C ILE A 12 -2.58 3.90 4.75
N CYS A 13 -1.92 2.75 4.82
CA CYS A 13 -1.02 2.27 3.76
C CYS A 13 -1.71 2.20 2.38
N MET A 14 -3.01 1.84 2.35
CA MET A 14 -3.77 1.70 1.11
C MET A 14 -4.43 3.01 0.62
N THR A 15 -4.63 4.00 1.50
CA THR A 15 -5.41 5.21 1.20
C THR A 15 -4.59 6.49 1.18
N ALA A 16 -3.44 6.51 1.86
CA ALA A 16 -2.53 7.64 1.86
C ALA A 16 -1.95 7.88 0.46
N THR A 17 -1.51 9.12 0.23
CA THR A 17 -0.83 9.50 -1.01
C THR A 17 0.36 8.56 -1.25
N PRO A 18 0.48 7.95 -2.45
CA PRO A 18 1.60 7.08 -2.76
C PRO A 18 2.95 7.76 -2.53
N GLY A 19 3.84 7.11 -1.77
CA GLY A 19 5.16 7.62 -1.42
C GLY A 19 5.16 8.75 -0.39
N SER A 20 4.06 8.97 0.34
CA SER A 20 4.06 9.88 1.49
C SER A 20 4.68 9.24 2.73
N ASP A 21 5.21 10.07 3.62
CA ASP A 21 5.74 9.63 4.92
C ASP A 21 4.69 8.84 5.73
N GLU A 22 3.40 9.17 5.57
CA GLU A 22 2.29 8.45 6.21
C GLU A 22 2.09 7.05 5.65
N GLN A 23 2.19 6.90 4.31
CA GLN A 23 2.10 5.57 3.70
C GLN A 23 3.29 4.70 4.12
N GLU A 24 4.50 5.25 4.09
CA GLU A 24 5.71 4.52 4.45
C GLU A 24 5.71 4.12 5.92
N ALA A 25 5.32 5.02 6.83
CA ALA A 25 5.20 4.71 8.25
C ALA A 25 4.17 3.61 8.52
N ALA A 26 3.04 3.64 7.81
CA ALA A 26 1.98 2.65 7.94
C ALA A 26 2.41 1.29 7.39
N LEU A 27 3.11 1.28 6.27
CA LEU A 27 3.69 0.08 5.68
C LEU A 27 4.68 -0.60 6.64
N VAL A 28 5.60 0.17 7.23
CA VAL A 28 6.58 -0.36 8.18
C VAL A 28 5.86 -1.01 9.37
N TYR A 29 4.87 -0.31 9.93
CA TYR A 29 4.07 -0.86 11.03
C TYR A 29 3.35 -2.16 10.63
N CYS A 30 2.76 -2.22 9.42
CA CYS A 30 2.14 -3.43 8.89
C CYS A 30 3.15 -4.57 8.77
N LEU A 31 4.37 -4.33 8.28
CA LEU A 31 5.40 -5.36 8.13
C LEU A 31 5.93 -5.86 9.48
N GLU A 32 6.01 -5.00 10.49
CA GLU A 32 6.44 -5.39 11.83
C GLU A 32 5.38 -6.25 12.54
N ASN A 33 4.10 -5.87 12.42
CA ASN A 33 3.00 -6.45 13.20
C ASN A 33 2.17 -7.50 12.46
N ALA A 34 2.33 -7.66 11.14
CA ALA A 34 1.59 -8.67 10.39
C ALA A 34 1.96 -10.10 10.84
N PRO A 35 1.00 -11.03 10.86
CA PRO A 35 1.32 -12.45 10.94
C PRO A 35 2.11 -12.88 9.68
N PRO A 36 3.00 -13.89 9.79
CA PRO A 36 3.91 -14.27 8.71
C PRO A 36 3.18 -14.59 7.40
N GLU A 37 2.00 -15.21 7.48
CA GLU A 37 1.14 -15.51 6.33
C GLU A 37 0.63 -14.27 5.56
N LEU A 38 0.58 -13.11 6.22
CA LEU A 38 0.19 -11.83 5.62
C LEU A 38 1.41 -11.01 5.19
N LYS A 39 2.57 -11.17 5.84
CA LYS A 39 3.80 -10.47 5.45
C LYS A 39 4.17 -10.75 4.01
N ASP A 40 4.14 -12.01 3.59
CA ASP A 40 4.44 -12.38 2.20
C ASP A 40 3.48 -11.68 1.22
N LYS A 41 2.18 -11.63 1.53
CA LYS A 41 1.18 -10.95 0.68
C LYS A 41 1.34 -9.44 0.64
N ILE A 42 1.74 -8.83 1.75
CA ILE A 42 2.00 -7.38 1.82
C ILE A 42 3.25 -7.05 1.01
N VAL A 43 4.31 -7.83 1.14
CA VAL A 43 5.56 -7.64 0.38
C VAL A 43 5.33 -7.84 -1.13
N ASP A 44 4.61 -8.90 -1.51
CA ASP A 44 4.24 -9.20 -2.89
C ASP A 44 3.38 -8.08 -3.50
N GLY A 45 2.32 -7.69 -2.79
CA GLY A 45 1.46 -6.57 -3.21
C GLY A 45 2.20 -5.22 -3.27
N LEU A 46 3.21 -5.00 -2.44
CA LEU A 46 4.04 -3.80 -2.47
C LEU A 46 5.02 -3.80 -3.66
N ALA A 47 5.62 -4.95 -3.96
CA ALA A 47 6.47 -5.11 -5.13
C ALA A 47 5.70 -4.79 -6.41
N ASP A 48 4.46 -5.28 -6.52
CA ASP A 48 3.55 -4.92 -7.61
C ASP A 48 3.15 -3.44 -7.60
N PHE A 49 2.90 -2.87 -6.43
CA PHE A 49 2.55 -1.44 -6.29
C PHE A 49 3.70 -0.53 -6.74
N HIS A 50 4.95 -0.87 -6.42
CA HIS A 50 6.13 -0.11 -6.83
C HIS A 50 6.52 -0.36 -8.29
N GLN A 51 6.31 -1.56 -8.84
CA GLN A 51 6.53 -1.84 -10.27
C GLN A 51 5.44 -1.24 -11.17
N GLY A 52 4.20 -1.16 -10.68
CA GLY A 52 3.08 -0.50 -11.36
C GLY A 52 3.18 1.02 -11.36
N GLN A 53 3.87 1.61 -10.38
CA GLN A 53 4.15 3.04 -10.29
C GLN A 53 5.37 3.50 -11.11
N LYS A 54 5.47 3.07 -12.38
CA LYS A 54 6.04 4.00 -13.36
C LYS A 54 5.19 5.28 -13.31
N PRO A 55 5.77 6.50 -13.38
CA PRO A 55 5.06 7.79 -13.26
C PRO A 55 4.11 8.09 -14.44
N GLY A 56 3.17 7.19 -14.70
CA GLY A 56 2.21 7.22 -15.79
C GLY A 56 1.05 6.23 -15.63
N SER A 57 0.92 5.49 -14.52
CA SER A 57 -0.26 4.65 -14.28
C SER A 57 -0.70 4.70 -12.83
N GLY A 58 -1.83 5.35 -12.64
CA GLY A 58 -2.46 5.59 -11.35
C GLY A 58 -2.79 4.29 -10.63
N CYS A 59 -2.71 4.39 -9.30
CA CYS A 59 -3.28 3.45 -8.36
C CYS A 59 -4.70 3.05 -8.83
N GLY A 60 -4.91 1.75 -9.08
CA GLY A 60 -6.11 1.16 -9.66
C GLY A 60 -7.31 1.19 -8.71
N CYS A 61 -7.79 2.38 -8.38
CA CYS A 61 -9.08 2.59 -7.77
C CYS A 61 -10.04 3.13 -8.85
N GLY A 62 -10.77 2.23 -9.52
CA GLY A 62 -11.88 2.59 -10.41
C GLY A 62 -11.60 2.47 -11.92
N CYS A 63 -11.83 1.27 -12.45
CA CYS A 63 -12.66 1.01 -13.62
C CYS A 63 -12.68 2.05 -14.77
N LYS A 64 -12.12 1.63 -15.93
CA LYS A 64 -12.38 2.08 -17.31
C LYS A 64 -11.72 3.39 -17.79
N HIS A 65 -10.53 3.25 -18.40
CA HIS A 65 -10.13 4.09 -19.53
C HIS A 65 -10.19 3.23 -20.80
N GLY A 66 -11.33 3.27 -21.49
CA GLY A 66 -11.45 2.83 -22.87
C GLY A 66 -10.83 3.91 -23.75
N HIS A 67 -9.82 3.54 -24.53
CA HIS A 67 -9.16 4.37 -25.52
C HIS A 67 -9.86 4.15 -26.86
N ASP A 68 -10.48 5.20 -27.40
CA ASP A 68 -10.77 5.33 -28.85
C ASP A 68 -9.76 6.35 -29.40
#